data_AF-A0A9W6YJT6-F1
#
_entry.id   AF-A0A9W6YJT6-F1
#
_cell.length_a   1.000
_cell.length_b   1.000
_cell.length_c   1.000
_cell.angle_alpha   90.00
_cell.angle_beta   90.00
_cell.angle_gamma   90.00
#
_symmetry.space_group_name_H-M   'P 1'
#
loop_
_entity.id
_entity.type
_entity.pdbx_description
1 polymer ?
#
loop_
_entity_poly.entity_id
_entity_poly.type
_entity_poly.pdbx_seq_one_letter_code
_entity_poly.pdbx_strand_id
1 'polypeptide(L)'
;MLVSHKFVNLLIMIRDDHTFDKVLFNALTEAERDFLAYLLKRSKIESREFSSAYNQTISHLVDHLNMLHNASKIGDDNPSIKKEMKEILDTLYAKRVFSNQYYMQFNRALTRQGL
;
A
#
# COMPACT_ATOMS: atom_id res chain seq x y z
N MET A 1 -6.72 -0.81 18.32
CA MET A 1 -5.46 -0.15 17.92
C MET A 1 -5.38 1.18 18.65
N LEU A 2 -4.32 1.41 19.43
CA LEU A 2 -4.02 2.74 19.98
C LEU A 2 -3.24 3.51 18.90
N VAL A 3 -3.62 4.76 18.63
CA VAL A 3 -2.91 5.64 17.68
C VAL A 3 -2.07 6.66 18.45
N SER A 4 -0.96 7.08 17.86
CA SER A 4 -0.10 8.11 18.46
C SER A 4 -0.74 9.51 18.41
N HIS A 5 -0.25 10.43 19.23
CA HIS A 5 -0.64 11.84 19.15
C HIS A 5 -0.31 12.46 17.78
N LYS A 6 0.76 11.99 17.11
CA LYS A 6 1.15 12.44 15.77
C LYS A 6 0.07 12.13 14.74
N PHE A 7 -0.54 10.95 14.84
CA PHE A 7 -1.67 10.56 14.01
C PHE A 7 -2.85 11.52 14.20
N VAL A 8 -3.21 11.80 15.46
CA VAL A 8 -4.34 12.68 15.78
C VAL A 8 -4.10 14.09 15.26
N ASN A 9 -2.88 14.62 15.45
CA ASN A 9 -2.50 15.93 14.94
C ASN A 9 -2.62 15.99 13.42
N LEU A 10 -2.06 15.01 12.70
CA LEU A 10 -2.13 14.99 11.24
C LEU A 10 -3.58 14.84 10.73
N LEU A 11 -4.42 14.05 11.40
CA LEU A 11 -5.84 13.91 11.07
C LEU A 11 -6.59 15.24 11.22
N ILE A 12 -6.36 15.96 12.32
CA ILE A 12 -6.97 17.28 12.56
C ILE A 12 -6.50 18.28 11.49
N MET A 13 -5.19 18.34 11.21
CA MET A 13 -4.65 19.23 10.18
C MET A 13 -5.28 19.00 8.81
N ILE A 14 -5.46 17.74 8.42
CA ILE A 14 -6.07 17.40 7.13
C ILE A 14 -7.57 17.72 7.11
N ARG A 15 -8.29 17.40 8.20
CA ARG A 15 -9.75 17.52 8.25
C ARG A 15 -10.22 18.96 8.46
N ASP A 16 -9.61 19.65 9.41
CA ASP A 16 -10.09 20.93 9.93
C ASP A 16 -9.31 22.10 9.31
N ASP A 17 -7.99 21.98 9.18
CA ASP A 17 -7.14 23.05 8.64
C ASP A 17 -6.92 22.93 7.13
N HIS A 18 -7.32 21.80 6.52
CA HIS A 18 -7.04 21.45 5.11
C HIS A 18 -5.54 21.54 4.75
N THR A 19 -4.67 21.23 5.71
CA THR A 19 -3.21 21.23 5.54
C THR A 19 -2.62 19.83 5.71
N PHE A 20 -1.39 19.63 5.27
CA PHE A 20 -0.67 18.37 5.38
C PHE A 20 0.78 18.58 5.82
N ASP A 21 1.19 17.86 6.86
CA ASP A 21 2.56 17.83 7.34
C ASP A 21 3.23 16.50 6.95
N LYS A 22 4.19 16.58 6.03
CA LYS A 22 4.95 15.43 5.53
C LYS A 22 5.87 14.83 6.61
N VAL A 23 6.40 15.64 7.52
CA VAL A 23 7.28 15.17 8.60
C VAL A 23 6.45 14.35 9.59
N LEU A 24 5.27 14.83 9.96
CA LEU A 24 4.34 14.05 10.78
C LEU A 24 3.92 12.76 10.10
N PHE A 25 3.57 12.81 8.81
CA PHE A 25 3.25 11.61 8.03
C PHE A 25 4.38 10.57 8.04
N ASN A 26 5.62 11.02 7.80
CA ASN A 26 6.79 10.15 7.80
C ASN A 26 7.11 9.57 9.18
N ALA A 27 6.68 10.23 10.25
CA ALA A 27 6.84 9.75 11.62
C ALA A 27 5.75 8.73 12.04
N LEU A 28 4.69 8.56 11.26
CA LEU A 28 3.67 7.53 11.50
C LEU A 28 4.18 6.15 11.12
N THR A 29 3.72 5.14 11.85
CA THR A 29 3.86 3.73 11.45
C THR A 29 3.06 3.44 10.18
N GLU A 30 3.39 2.37 9.48
CA GLU A 30 2.63 1.94 8.30
C GLU A 30 1.15 1.67 8.62
N ALA A 31 0.87 0.99 9.73
CA ALA A 31 -0.50 0.72 10.18
C ALA A 31 -1.30 2.02 10.47
N GLU A 32 -0.64 3.04 11.02
CA GLU A 32 -1.27 4.35 11.23
C GLU A 32 -1.53 5.07 9.90
N ARG A 33 -0.63 5.00 8.92
CA ARG A 33 -0.84 5.60 7.59
C ARG A 33 -2.01 4.92 6.87
N ASP A 34 -2.07 3.60 6.92
CA ASP A 34 -3.15 2.80 6.32
C ASP A 34 -4.49 3.12 6.98
N PHE A 35 -4.51 3.23 8.31
CA PHE A 35 -5.72 3.60 9.04
C PHE A 35 -6.16 5.04 8.73
N LEU A 36 -5.21 5.97 8.60
CA LEU A 36 -5.50 7.35 8.21
C LEU A 36 -6.11 7.39 6.81
N ALA A 37 -5.52 6.68 5.84
CA ALA A 37 -6.05 6.57 4.48
C ALA A 37 -7.47 5.98 4.47
N TYR A 38 -7.71 4.95 5.30
CA TYR A 38 -9.05 4.39 5.48
C TYR A 38 -10.04 5.42 6.01
N LEU A 39 -9.69 6.16 7.07
CA LEU A 39 -10.57 7.16 7.68
C LEU A 39 -10.91 8.28 6.71
N LEU A 40 -9.90 8.87 6.04
CA LEU A 40 -10.12 9.96 5.08
C LEU A 40 -11.05 9.51 3.95
N LYS A 41 -10.83 8.30 3.41
CA LYS A 41 -11.70 7.71 2.37
C LYS A 41 -13.13 7.49 2.86
N ARG A 42 -13.32 6.97 4.07
CA ARG A 42 -14.65 6.69 4.65
C ARG A 42 -15.41 7.98 4.97
N SER A 43 -14.70 9.02 5.37
CA SER A 43 -15.24 10.33 5.69
C SER A 43 -15.37 11.27 4.48
N LYS A 44 -14.94 10.83 3.29
CA LYS A 44 -14.91 11.64 2.05
C LYS A 44 -14.11 12.94 2.22
N ILE A 45 -13.04 12.89 2.99
CA ILE A 45 -12.10 14.01 3.15
C ILE A 45 -11.03 13.86 2.08
N GLU A 46 -10.89 14.87 1.25
CA GLU A 46 -9.87 14.91 0.20
C GLU A 46 -8.64 15.68 0.69
N SER A 47 -7.47 15.10 0.48
CA SER A 47 -6.18 15.79 0.63
C SER A 47 -5.23 15.30 -0.43
N ARG A 48 -4.83 16.19 -1.32
CA ARG A 48 -3.98 15.88 -2.46
C ARG A 48 -2.57 15.52 -2.00
N GLU A 49 -2.02 16.29 -1.06
CA GLU A 49 -0.69 16.04 -0.52
C GLU A 49 -0.62 14.72 0.24
N PHE A 50 -1.63 14.43 1.08
CA PHE A 50 -1.74 13.13 1.75
C PHE A 50 -1.80 12.00 0.73
N SER A 51 -2.68 12.11 -0.27
CA SER A 51 -2.85 11.08 -1.28
C SER A 51 -1.56 10.84 -2.06
N SER A 52 -0.83 11.91 -2.40
CA SER A 52 0.46 11.81 -3.06
C SER A 52 1.51 11.12 -2.18
N ALA A 53 1.62 11.51 -0.90
CA ALA A 53 2.56 10.92 0.04
C ALA A 53 2.25 9.43 0.31
N TYR A 54 0.97 9.10 0.50
CA TYR A 54 0.53 7.72 0.69
C TYR A 54 0.76 6.87 -0.57
N ASN A 55 0.46 7.39 -1.76
CA ASN A 55 0.73 6.69 -3.01
C ASN A 55 2.23 6.45 -3.23
N GLN A 56 3.11 7.36 -2.81
CA GLN A 56 4.57 7.11 -2.85
C GLN A 56 4.96 5.92 -1.96
N THR A 57 4.30 5.71 -0.82
CA THR A 57 4.51 4.51 0.00
C THR A 57 3.99 3.24 -0.66
N ILE A 58 3.12 3.32 -1.67
CA ILE A 58 2.64 2.17 -2.44
C ILE A 58 3.49 1.94 -3.69
N SER A 59 3.96 3.01 -4.34
CA SER A 59 4.72 2.93 -5.60
C SER A 59 5.95 2.03 -5.49
N HIS A 60 6.69 2.08 -4.38
CA HIS A 60 7.86 1.21 -4.21
C HIS A 60 7.50 -0.28 -4.24
N LEU A 61 6.34 -0.67 -3.70
CA LEU A 61 5.85 -2.06 -3.75
C LEU A 61 5.50 -2.46 -5.18
N VAL A 62 4.89 -1.56 -5.93
CA VAL A 62 4.54 -1.79 -7.34
C VAL A 62 5.79 -1.91 -8.21
N ASP A 63 6.76 -1.03 -8.02
CA ASP A 63 8.04 -1.06 -8.74
C ASP A 63 8.81 -2.35 -8.43
N HIS A 64 8.82 -2.76 -7.15
CA HIS A 64 9.44 -4.01 -6.73
C HIS A 64 8.75 -5.23 -7.34
N LEU A 65 7.41 -5.26 -7.33
CA LEU A 65 6.64 -6.32 -7.97
C LEU A 65 6.95 -6.42 -9.48
N ASN A 66 7.07 -5.29 -10.16
CA ASN A 66 7.43 -5.24 -11.59
C ASN A 66 8.84 -5.80 -11.84
N MET A 67 9.80 -5.47 -10.97
CA MET A 67 11.17 -6.00 -11.04
C MET A 67 11.19 -7.53 -10.91
N LEU A 68 10.50 -8.07 -9.90
CA LEU A 68 10.40 -9.52 -9.66
C LEU A 68 9.69 -10.23 -10.81
N HIS A 69 8.61 -9.65 -11.34
CA HIS A 69 7.90 -10.18 -12.49
C HIS A 69 8.79 -10.25 -13.74
N ASN A 70 9.62 -9.22 -13.97
CA ASN A 70 10.57 -9.22 -15.07
C ASN A 70 11.70 -10.23 -14.88
N ALA A 71 12.20 -10.41 -13.64
CA ALA A 71 13.17 -11.44 -13.30
C ALA A 71 12.62 -12.86 -13.58
N SER A 72 11.38 -13.15 -13.17
CA SER A 72 10.73 -14.43 -13.45
C SER A 72 10.55 -14.65 -14.97
N LYS A 73 10.24 -13.62 -15.75
CA LYS A 73 10.10 -13.72 -17.21
C LYS A 73 11.40 -14.07 -17.95
N ILE A 74 12.55 -13.68 -17.42
CA ILE A 74 13.86 -14.00 -18.03
C ILE A 74 14.40 -15.37 -17.62
N GLY A 75 13.60 -16.17 -16.90
CA GLY A 75 13.91 -17.54 -16.51
C GLY A 75 14.56 -17.69 -15.14
N ASP A 76 14.52 -16.66 -14.28
CA ASP A 76 14.87 -16.81 -12.86
C ASP A 76 13.72 -17.52 -12.13
N ASP A 77 13.82 -18.85 -12.08
CA ASP A 77 12.83 -19.73 -11.45
C ASP A 77 13.09 -19.93 -9.94
N ASN A 78 13.83 -19.02 -9.29
CA ASN A 78 14.04 -19.10 -7.86
C ASN A 78 12.70 -19.08 -7.10
N PRO A 79 12.38 -20.12 -6.30
CA PRO A 79 11.14 -20.18 -5.53
C PRO A 79 10.94 -18.99 -4.59
N SER A 80 12.02 -18.30 -4.18
CA SER A 80 11.94 -17.09 -3.37
C SER A 80 11.25 -15.93 -4.09
N ILE A 81 11.45 -15.78 -5.40
CA ILE A 81 10.84 -14.70 -6.20
C ILE A 81 9.32 -14.84 -6.21
N LYS A 82 8.81 -16.05 -6.45
CA LYS A 82 7.36 -16.32 -6.45
C LYS A 82 6.74 -16.06 -5.07
N LYS A 83 7.44 -16.43 -3.98
CA LYS A 83 7.00 -16.17 -2.61
C LYS A 83 6.95 -14.67 -2.32
N GLU A 84 7.99 -13.93 -2.69
CA GLU A 84 8.10 -12.49 -2.46
C GLU A 84 7.07 -11.69 -3.26
N MET A 85 6.84 -12.05 -4.54
CA MET A 85 5.76 -11.47 -5.34
C MET A 85 4.40 -11.62 -4.65
N LYS A 86 4.11 -12.81 -4.09
CA LYS A 86 2.87 -13.07 -3.36
C LYS A 86 2.74 -12.21 -2.11
N GLU A 87 3.80 -12.08 -1.31
CA GLU A 87 3.81 -11.24 -0.10
C GLU A 87 3.55 -9.76 -0.43
N ILE A 88 4.14 -9.24 -1.50
CA ILE A 88 3.89 -7.87 -1.97
C ILE A 88 2.44 -7.70 -2.41
N LEU A 89 1.87 -8.67 -3.13
CA LEU A 89 0.49 -8.63 -3.58
C LEU A 89 -0.52 -8.71 -2.44
N ASP A 90 -0.27 -9.57 -1.46
CA ASP A 90 -1.09 -9.68 -0.25
C ASP A 90 -1.09 -8.33 0.50
N THR A 91 0.07 -7.67 0.56
CA THR A 91 0.21 -6.34 1.16
C THR A 91 -0.59 -5.27 0.40
N LEU A 92 -0.46 -5.21 -0.93
CA LEU A 92 -1.20 -4.26 -1.77
C LEU A 92 -2.71 -4.50 -1.75
N TYR A 93 -3.14 -5.76 -1.64
CA TYR A 93 -4.54 -6.13 -1.45
C TYR A 93 -5.07 -5.67 -0.09
N ALA A 94 -4.32 -5.90 0.99
CA ALA A 94 -4.66 -5.42 2.33
C ALA A 94 -4.83 -3.88 2.36
N LYS A 95 -3.98 -3.17 1.62
CA LYS A 95 -4.06 -1.71 1.40
C LYS A 95 -5.17 -1.26 0.46
N ARG A 96 -5.96 -2.20 -0.09
CA ARG A 96 -7.08 -1.96 -1.02
C ARG A 96 -6.67 -1.23 -2.31
N VAL A 97 -5.44 -1.45 -2.77
CA VAL A 97 -4.91 -0.86 -4.01
C VAL A 97 -5.65 -1.40 -5.24
N PHE A 98 -6.10 -2.65 -5.18
CA PHE A 98 -6.87 -3.31 -6.25
C PHE A 98 -8.09 -4.05 -5.72
N SER A 99 -8.98 -4.42 -6.65
CA SER A 99 -10.20 -5.16 -6.34
C SER A 99 -9.90 -6.62 -5.97
N ASN A 100 -10.83 -7.22 -5.21
CA ASN A 100 -10.78 -8.65 -4.91
C ASN A 100 -10.75 -9.53 -6.18
N GLN A 101 -11.43 -9.09 -7.24
CA GLN A 101 -11.43 -9.81 -8.51
C GLN A 101 -10.04 -9.85 -9.14
N TYR A 102 -9.31 -8.72 -9.11
CA TYR A 102 -7.94 -8.65 -9.64
C TYR A 102 -6.98 -9.54 -8.84
N TYR A 103 -7.06 -9.46 -7.51
CA TYR A 103 -6.27 -10.30 -6.61
C TYR A 103 -6.50 -11.80 -6.87
N MET A 104 -7.77 -12.22 -7.01
CA MET A 104 -8.10 -13.62 -7.29
C MET A 104 -7.61 -14.10 -8.67
N GLN A 105 -7.65 -13.24 -9.70
CA GLN A 105 -7.11 -13.58 -11.02
C GLN A 105 -5.59 -13.80 -10.95
N PHE A 106 -4.89 -12.94 -10.21
CA PHE A 106 -3.45 -13.05 -10.05
C PHE A 106 -3.06 -14.32 -9.28
N ASN A 107 -3.70 -14.58 -8.14
CA ASN A 107 -3.44 -15.80 -7.37
C ASN A 107 -3.63 -17.06 -8.21
N ARG A 108 -4.66 -17.12 -9.06
CA ARG A 108 -4.87 -18.23 -10.00
C ARG A 108 -3.74 -18.36 -11.02
N ALA A 109 -3.16 -17.24 -11.49
CA ALA A 109 -2.05 -17.25 -12.42
C ALA A 109 -0.77 -17.80 -11.75
N LEU A 110 -0.50 -17.42 -10.50
CA LEU A 110 0.62 -17.96 -9.71
C LEU A 110 0.47 -19.47 -9.47
N THR A 111 -0.71 -19.95 -9.06
CA THR A 111 -0.97 -21.38 -8.81
C THR A 111 -0.81 -22.20 -10.10
N ARG A 112 -1.25 -21.69 -11.26
CA ARG A 112 -1.09 -22.36 -12.55
C ARG A 112 0.37 -22.47 -13.02
N GLN A 113 1.29 -21.67 -12.47
CA GLN A 113 2.72 -21.72 -12.76
C GLN A 113 3.51 -22.62 -11.78
N GLY A 114 2.84 -23.53 -11.08
CA GLY A 114 3.46 -24.54 -10.23
C GLY A 114 3.64 -24.11 -8.78
N LEU A 115 2.51 -23.87 -8.10
CA LEU A 115 2.36 -23.99 -6.64
C LEU A 115 1.14 -24.85 -6.36
#